data_AF-A0A0C1JQS6-F1
#
_entry.id   AF-A0A0C1JQS6-F1
#
_cell.length_a   1.000
_cell.length_b   1.000
_cell.length_c   1.000
_cell.angle_alpha   90.00
_cell.angle_beta   90.00
_cell.angle_gamma   90.00
#
_symmetry.space_group_name_H-M   'P 1'
#
loop_
_entity.id
_entity.type
_entity.pdbx_description
1 polymer ?
#
loop_
_entity_poly.entity_id
_entity_poly.type
_entity_poly.pdbx_seq_one_letter_code
_entity_poly.pdbx_strand_id
1 'polypeptide(L)'
;MGTNSPIPHDKVKMTIECTPDERAYIKILAAKAHLNLSELVLSYLRKDFPCTPNKETLAAMKELDEGGGMIYKSMDDFWENMGVKPTARS
;
A
#
# COMPACT_ATOMS: atom_id res chain seq x y z
N MET A 1 8.44 21.47 17.84
CA MET A 1 7.27 20.61 17.58
C MET A 1 6.77 20.92 16.17
N GLY A 2 7.15 20.09 15.19
CA GLY A 2 6.75 20.29 13.80
C GLY A 2 5.42 19.58 13.56
N THR A 3 4.40 20.33 13.18
CA THR A 3 3.11 19.79 12.74
C THR A 3 3.31 19.14 11.36
N ASN A 4 3.40 17.82 11.31
CA ASN A 4 3.23 17.05 10.07
C ASN A 4 1.75 17.09 9.68
N SER A 5 1.30 18.22 9.13
CA SER A 5 0.03 18.25 8.41
C SER A 5 0.17 17.32 7.18
N PRO A 6 -0.78 16.41 6.93
CA PRO A 6 -0.76 15.62 5.71
C PRO A 6 -0.89 16.59 4.54
N ILE A 7 0.09 16.57 3.62
CA ILE A 7 0.06 17.37 2.41
C ILE A 7 -1.24 16.99 1.67
N PRO A 8 -2.16 17.94 1.40
CA PRO A 8 -3.33 17.64 0.60
C PRO A 8 -2.84 17.21 -0.78
N HIS A 9 -3.01 15.94 -1.11
CA HIS A 9 -2.80 15.45 -2.47
C HIS A 9 -3.94 16.01 -3.32
N ASP A 10 -3.69 17.14 -3.99
CA ASP A 10 -4.61 17.70 -4.97
C ASP A 10 -4.90 16.63 -6.03
N LYS A 11 -6.16 16.17 -6.07
CA LYS A 11 -6.59 15.15 -7.03
C LYS A 11 -6.76 15.80 -8.39
N VAL A 12 -5.97 15.37 -9.36
CA VAL A 12 -6.10 15.77 -10.77
C VAL A 12 -7.06 14.82 -11.50
N LYS A 13 -7.85 15.37 -12.43
CA LYS A 13 -8.79 14.59 -13.25
C LYS A 13 -8.06 14.00 -14.46
N MET A 14 -8.26 12.71 -14.71
CA MET A 14 -7.83 11.99 -15.91
C MET A 14 -9.06 11.52 -16.69
N THR A 15 -9.04 11.67 -18.02
CA THR A 15 -10.07 11.15 -18.93
C THR A 15 -9.49 9.96 -19.68
N ILE A 16 -10.27 8.88 -19.78
CA ILE A 16 -9.90 7.66 -20.50
C ILE A 16 -10.92 7.46 -21.61
N GLU A 17 -10.44 7.36 -22.85
CA GLU A 17 -11.25 6.93 -23.99
C GLU A 17 -11.35 5.41 -24.01
N CYS A 18 -12.56 4.88 -24.17
CA CYS A 18 -12.81 3.45 -24.26
C CYS A 18 -14.08 3.20 -25.08
N THR A 19 -14.18 2.02 -25.65
CA THR A 19 -15.39 1.53 -26.31
C THR A 19 -16.53 1.33 -25.30
N PRO A 20 -17.79 1.28 -25.77
CA PRO A 20 -18.93 0.98 -24.89
C PRO A 20 -18.78 -0.35 -24.14
N ASP A 21 -18.23 -1.37 -24.81
CA ASP A 21 -18.03 -2.70 -24.24
C ASP A 21 -16.97 -2.68 -23.15
N GLU A 22 -15.81 -2.07 -23.41
CA GLU A 22 -14.76 -1.88 -22.41
C GLU A 22 -15.29 -1.16 -21.17
N ARG A 23 -16.08 -0.08 -21.35
CA ARG A 23 -16.71 0.64 -20.24
C ARG A 23 -17.62 -0.28 -19.42
N ALA A 24 -18.38 -1.17 -20.06
CA ALA A 24 -19.24 -2.12 -19.36
C ALA A 24 -18.41 -3.12 -18.55
N TYR A 25 -17.36 -3.70 -19.14
CA TYR A 25 -16.46 -4.62 -18.44
C TYR A 25 -15.75 -3.96 -17.25
N ILE A 26 -15.24 -2.73 -17.41
CA ILE A 26 -14.59 -1.99 -16.33
C ILE A 26 -15.56 -1.78 -15.15
N LYS A 27 -16.83 -1.45 -15.43
CA LYS A 27 -17.85 -1.33 -14.37
C LYS A 27 -18.13 -2.64 -13.64
N ILE A 28 -18.19 -3.75 -14.37
CA ILE A 28 -18.41 -5.08 -13.78
C ILE A 28 -17.23 -5.45 -12.88
N LEU A 29 -16.00 -5.20 -13.33
CA LEU A 29 -14.79 -5.46 -12.54
C LEU A 29 -14.75 -4.60 -11.28
N ALA A 30 -15.12 -3.32 -11.38
CA ALA A 30 -15.18 -2.42 -10.24
C ALA A 30 -16.19 -2.90 -9.18
N ALA A 31 -17.39 -3.30 -9.64
CA ALA A 31 -18.43 -3.85 -8.77
C ALA A 31 -17.99 -5.15 -8.09
N LYS A 32 -17.35 -6.08 -8.81
CA LYS A 32 -16.81 -7.32 -8.25
C LYS A 32 -15.73 -7.09 -7.18
N ALA A 33 -14.93 -6.03 -7.36
CA ALA A 33 -13.87 -5.66 -6.42
C ALA A 33 -14.36 -4.75 -5.27
N HIS A 34 -15.64 -4.35 -5.25
CA HIS A 34 -16.17 -3.34 -4.35
C HIS A 34 -15.40 -2.00 -4.38
N LEU A 35 -14.89 -1.63 -5.56
CA LEU A 35 -14.14 -0.40 -5.79
C LEU A 35 -14.93 0.55 -6.69
N ASN A 36 -14.68 1.85 -6.59
CA ASN A 36 -15.11 2.78 -7.64
C ASN A 36 -14.18 2.68 -8.87
N LEU A 37 -14.59 3.26 -10.00
CA LEU A 37 -13.83 3.17 -11.26
C LEU A 37 -12.41 3.74 -11.13
N SER A 38 -12.25 4.87 -10.45
CA SER A 38 -10.94 5.50 -10.25
C SER A 38 -10.03 4.64 -9.37
N GLU A 39 -10.58 4.05 -8.30
CA GLU A 39 -9.87 3.12 -7.43
C GLU A 39 -9.43 1.86 -8.16
N LEU A 40 -10.32 1.28 -8.98
CA LEU A 40 -9.99 0.12 -9.79
C LEU A 40 -8.81 0.43 -10.72
N VAL A 41 -8.90 1.48 -11.52
CA VAL A 41 -7.82 1.87 -12.45
C VAL A 41 -6.52 2.13 -11.70
N LEU A 42 -6.57 2.90 -10.61
CA LEU A 42 -5.38 3.19 -9.82
C LEU A 42 -4.80 1.95 -9.13
N SER A 43 -5.61 0.95 -8.77
CA SER A 43 -5.12 -0.29 -8.15
C SER A 43 -4.22 -1.11 -9.07
N TYR A 44 -4.49 -1.07 -10.39
CA TYR A 44 -3.62 -1.68 -11.39
C TYR A 44 -2.33 -0.87 -11.57
N LEU A 45 -2.46 0.46 -11.71
CA LEU A 45 -1.33 1.34 -12.03
C LEU A 45 -0.38 1.61 -10.86
N ARG A 46 -0.86 1.61 -9.62
CA ARG A 46 -0.05 1.92 -8.43
C ARG A 46 1.12 0.98 -8.21
N LYS A 47 1.07 -0.24 -8.76
CA LYS A 47 2.17 -1.20 -8.68
C LYS A 47 3.40 -0.73 -9.44
N ASP A 48 3.18 0.04 -10.50
CA ASP A 48 4.23 0.56 -11.39
C ASP A 48 4.61 2.00 -11.05
N PHE A 49 3.87 2.65 -10.15
CA PHE A 49 4.20 4.00 -9.72
C PHE A 49 5.49 4.00 -8.91
N PRO A 50 6.36 5.01 -9.08
CA PRO A 50 7.53 5.16 -8.25
C PRO A 50 7.08 5.29 -6.80
N CYS A 51 7.38 4.27 -6.00
CA CYS A 51 7.19 4.29 -4.57
C CYS A 51 8.47 4.88 -3.98
N THR A 52 8.46 6.18 -3.71
CA THR A 52 9.54 6.81 -2.96
C THR A 52 9.32 6.51 -1.48
N PRO A 53 10.22 5.74 -0.82
CA PRO A 53 10.09 5.49 0.61
C PRO A 53 10.12 6.83 1.35
N ASN A 54 9.30 6.96 2.39
CA ASN A 54 9.32 8.17 3.21
C ASN A 54 10.61 8.23 4.04
N LYS A 55 10.86 9.34 4.73
CA LYS A 55 12.09 9.52 5.53
C LYS A 55 12.29 8.41 6.58
N GLU A 56 11.21 7.92 7.18
CA GLU A 56 11.26 6.87 8.20
C GLU A 56 11.63 5.52 7.57
N THR A 57 11.04 5.20 6.42
CA THR A 57 11.38 3.98 5.69
C THR A 57 12.83 4.01 5.21
N LEU A 58 13.31 5.15 4.70
CA LEU A 58 14.72 5.30 4.30
C LEU A 58 15.67 5.12 5.50
N ALA A 59 15.31 5.63 6.67
CA ALA A 59 16.11 5.46 7.88
C ALA A 59 16.17 4.00 8.32
N ALA A 60 15.03 3.29 8.30
CA ALA A 60 14.97 1.87 8.63
C ALA A 60 15.76 1.01 7.62
N MET A 61 15.69 1.33 6.33
CA MET A 61 16.50 0.65 5.30
C MET A 61 18.00 0.84 5.55
N LYS A 62 18.42 2.06 5.89
CA LYS A 62 19.80 2.37 6.23
C LYS A 62 20.26 1.63 7.50
N GLU A 63 19.42 1.57 8.53
CA GLU A 63 19.71 0.81 9.75
C GLU A 63 19.96 -0.67 9.45
N LEU A 64 19.13 -1.27 8.59
CA LEU A 64 19.32 -2.65 8.14
C LEU A 64 20.64 -2.85 7.38
N ASP A 65 20.99 -1.93 6.46
CA ASP A 65 22.24 -2.00 5.70
C ASP A 65 23.49 -1.88 6.60
N GLU A 66 23.38 -1.14 7.70
CA GLU A 66 24.43 -0.98 8.71
C GLU A 66 24.50 -2.16 9.71
N GLY A 67 23.68 -3.19 9.53
CA GLY A 67 23.63 -4.38 10.39
C GLY A 67 22.81 -4.19 11.67
N GLY A 68 21.97 -3.16 11.72
CA GLY A 68 20.95 -2.97 12.75
C GLY A 68 19.67 -3.77 12.48
N GLY A 69 18.58 -3.39 13.16
CA GLY A 69 17.33 -4.16 13.15
C GLY A 69 17.32 -5.36 14.12
N MET A 70 16.19 -6.07 14.14
CA MET A 70 15.94 -7.17 15.07
C MET A 70 16.09 -8.51 14.36
N ILE A 71 16.91 -9.39 14.94
CA ILE A 71 17.10 -10.76 14.45
C ILE A 71 16.36 -11.71 15.39
N TYR A 72 15.41 -12.46 14.85
CA TYR A 72 14.65 -13.46 15.59
C TYR A 72 15.07 -14.86 15.16
N LYS A 73 15.03 -15.80 16.11
CA LYS A 73 15.49 -17.18 15.88
C LYS A 73 14.45 -18.03 15.13
N SER A 74 13.18 -17.61 15.18
CA SER A 74 12.06 -18.28 14.53
C SER A 74 10.89 -17.32 14.32
N MET A 75 9.88 -17.75 13.54
CA MET A 75 8.65 -16.97 13.38
C MET A 75 7.85 -16.85 14.69
N ASP A 76 7.88 -17.86 15.56
CA ASP A 76 7.19 -17.81 16.84
C ASP A 76 7.80 -16.74 17.76
N ASP A 77 9.14 -16.69 17.82
CA ASP A 77 9.91 -15.66 18.54
C ASP A 77 9.64 -14.25 17.99
N PHE A 78 9.48 -14.10 16.68
CA PHE A 78 9.08 -12.83 16.06
C PHE A 78 7.69 -12.38 16.54
N TRP A 79 6.69 -13.26 16.51
CA TRP A 79 5.32 -12.90 16.90
C TRP A 79 5.20 -12.60 18.40
N GLU A 80 5.86 -13.39 19.24
CA GLU A 80 5.91 -13.16 20.69
C GLU A 80 6.52 -11.79 21.02
N ASN A 81 7.65 -11.44 20.40
CA ASN A 81 8.29 -10.12 20.60
C ASN A 81 7.47 -8.96 20.03
N MET A 82 6.69 -9.20 18.97
CA MET A 82 5.74 -8.22 18.43
C MET A 82 4.45 -8.10 19.26
N GLY A 83 4.29 -8.91 20.31
CA GLY A 83 3.10 -8.93 21.15
C GLY A 83 1.86 -9.48 20.44
N VAL A 84 2.04 -10.17 19.31
CA VAL A 84 0.96 -10.79 18.54
C VAL A 84 0.89 -12.25 18.93
N LYS A 85 -0.28 -12.73 19.37
CA LYS A 85 -0.50 -14.17 19.56
C LYS A 85 -0.92 -14.77 18.21
N PRO A 86 -0.08 -15.59 17.54
CA PRO A 86 -0.39 -16.11 16.21
C PRO A 86 -1.60 -17.06 16.20
N THR A 87 -2.11 -17.46 17.37
CA THR A 87 -3.33 -18.24 17.54
C THR A 87 -4.54 -17.36 17.91
N ALA A 88 -4.91 -16.41 17.07
CA ALA A 88 -6.29 -15.93 17.04
C ALA A 88 -7.10 -16.91 16.16
N ARG A 89 -7.56 -18.02 16.75
CA ARG A 89 -8.55 -18.89 16.10
C ARG A 89 -9.91 -18.18 16.10
N SER A 90 -10.43 -17.96 14.88
CA SER A 90 -11.83 -17.85 14.45
C SER A 90 -12.82 -17.08 15.33
#